data_AF-A0A918P2W4-F1
#
_entry.id   AF-A0A918P2W4-F1
#
_cell.length_a   1.000
_cell.length_b   1.000
_cell.length_c   1.000
_cell.angle_alpha   90.00
_cell.angle_beta   90.00
_cell.angle_gamma   90.00
#
_symmetry.space_group_name_H-M   'P 1'
#
loop_
_entity.id
_entity.type
_entity.pdbx_description
1 polymer ?
#
loop_
_entity_poly.entity_id
_entity_poly.type
_entity_poly.pdbx_seq_one_letter_code
_entity_poly.pdbx_strand_id
1 'polypeptide(L)'
;MLERLGVPYSRFPRSYPPVGLADTIMPRKGKKPITIDEIVKLYCEHGGQPGIIDAAATPSSARHKQAFRQTISPVNHLIARLLPELKNYSSSGAHGYAHSFADDAIRRIHPAQSASSVDGIEVEQSGGKTVILQQATRGCTSAVAEMLIFDHIGRFSPNQALRTRNLGNTQTILADIREAGLAPVVRSVRTLHELNEALKTDGPAIVTVDSGAGGHVVIVDTINTEVVTIRDPLHGWRVDIEREAFEAAWNKGECVQIRQ
;
A
#
# COMPACT_ATOMS: atom_id res chain seq x y z
N MET A 1 -5.67 -12.56 -15.88
CA MET A 1 -4.29 -13.05 -16.13
C MET A 1 -3.48 -13.09 -14.83
N LEU A 2 -3.19 -11.93 -14.23
CA LEU A 2 -2.37 -11.78 -13.01
C LEU A 2 -2.82 -12.69 -11.85
N GLU A 3 -4.12 -12.74 -11.56
CA GLU A 3 -4.72 -13.64 -10.56
C GLU A 3 -4.37 -15.13 -10.76
N ARG A 4 -4.39 -15.63 -12.01
CA ARG A 4 -4.02 -17.03 -12.34
C ARG A 4 -2.54 -17.34 -12.13
N LEU A 5 -1.68 -16.31 -12.08
CA LEU A 5 -0.26 -16.41 -11.76
C LEU A 5 0.00 -16.28 -10.25
N GLY A 6 -1.05 -16.11 -9.43
CA GLY A 6 -0.93 -15.80 -8.01
C GLY A 6 -0.42 -14.38 -7.74
N VAL A 7 -0.35 -13.51 -8.77
CA VAL A 7 -0.13 -12.07 -8.60
C VAL A 7 -1.43 -11.48 -8.09
N PRO A 8 -1.47 -10.91 -6.87
CA PRO A 8 -2.70 -10.33 -6.38
C PRO A 8 -3.05 -9.11 -7.22
N TYR A 9 -4.28 -9.09 -7.72
CA TYR A 9 -4.79 -8.06 -8.62
C TYR A 9 -6.06 -7.48 -8.01
N SER A 10 -6.39 -6.24 -8.37
CA SER A 10 -7.67 -5.64 -8.03
C SER A 10 -8.32 -5.13 -9.30
N ARG A 11 -9.61 -5.41 -9.45
CA ARG A 11 -10.48 -4.93 -10.53
C ARG A 11 -10.66 -3.41 -10.54
N PHE A 12 -10.29 -2.73 -9.47
CA PHE A 12 -10.48 -1.30 -9.32
C PHE A 12 -9.26 -0.50 -9.80
N PRO A 13 -9.47 0.69 -10.39
CA PRO A 13 -8.39 1.60 -10.75
C PRO A 13 -7.68 2.08 -9.48
N ARG A 14 -6.35 2.15 -9.56
CA ARG A 14 -5.47 2.65 -8.51
C ARG A 14 -4.91 3.99 -8.97
N SER A 15 -4.66 4.90 -8.03
CA SER A 15 -3.87 6.11 -8.32
C SER A 15 -2.42 5.74 -8.71
N TYR A 16 -1.93 4.57 -8.25
CA TYR A 16 -0.55 4.13 -8.40
C TYR A 16 -0.41 2.62 -8.64
N PRO A 17 0.73 2.15 -9.17
CA PRO A 17 0.92 0.73 -9.46
C PRO A 17 0.92 -0.15 -8.21
N PRO A 18 0.58 -1.45 -8.36
CA PRO A 18 0.90 -2.44 -7.35
C PRO A 18 2.41 -2.41 -7.06
N VAL A 19 2.76 -2.21 -5.80
CA VAL A 19 4.14 -1.98 -5.36
C VAL A 19 4.97 -3.25 -5.58
N GLY A 20 5.92 -3.22 -6.53
CA GLY A 20 7.00 -4.21 -6.64
C GLY A 20 6.63 -5.59 -7.19
N LEU A 21 6.95 -5.82 -8.47
CA LEU A 21 6.97 -7.18 -9.04
C LEU A 21 7.97 -8.12 -8.34
N ALA A 22 9.03 -7.59 -7.73
CA ALA A 22 10.11 -8.38 -7.15
C ALA A 22 9.61 -9.47 -6.18
N ASP A 23 8.54 -9.22 -5.44
CA ASP A 23 8.05 -10.09 -4.37
C ASP A 23 6.84 -10.93 -4.74
N THR A 24 6.25 -10.58 -5.87
CA THR A 24 5.42 -11.51 -6.63
C THR A 24 6.28 -12.66 -7.18
N ILE A 25 7.57 -12.38 -7.45
CA ILE A 25 8.55 -13.30 -8.02
C ILE A 25 9.35 -14.03 -6.90
N MET A 26 9.62 -13.37 -5.77
CA MET A 26 10.31 -13.99 -4.62
C MET A 26 9.46 -15.09 -3.96
N PRO A 27 10.05 -16.23 -3.60
CA PRO A 27 9.31 -17.35 -3.03
C PRO A 27 8.72 -17.04 -1.65
N ARG A 28 7.42 -17.26 -1.49
CA ARG A 28 6.84 -17.51 -0.15
C ARG A 28 7.51 -18.77 0.44
N LYS A 29 7.74 -18.78 1.76
CA LYS A 29 8.41 -19.89 2.48
C LYS A 29 7.79 -21.25 2.10
N GLY A 30 8.56 -22.11 1.45
CA GLY A 30 8.13 -23.43 0.99
C GLY A 30 7.67 -23.54 -0.48
N LYS A 31 7.61 -22.45 -1.24
CA LYS A 31 7.43 -22.48 -2.71
C LYS A 31 8.77 -22.30 -3.43
N LYS A 32 8.92 -22.88 -4.63
CA LYS A 32 10.04 -22.53 -5.52
C LYS A 32 9.92 -21.05 -5.95
N PRO A 33 11.03 -20.33 -6.15
CA PRO A 33 11.00 -19.07 -6.89
C PRO A 33 10.38 -19.31 -8.27
N ILE A 34 9.52 -18.40 -8.72
CA ILE A 34 9.10 -18.40 -10.12
C ILE A 34 10.19 -17.67 -10.90
N THR A 35 10.78 -18.31 -11.88
CA THR A 35 11.80 -17.71 -12.74
C THR A 35 11.18 -16.73 -13.75
N ILE A 36 11.97 -15.78 -14.25
CA ILE A 36 11.54 -14.90 -15.35
C ILE A 36 11.16 -15.75 -16.58
N ASP A 37 11.88 -16.84 -16.83
CA ASP A 37 11.62 -17.77 -17.93
C ASP A 37 10.27 -18.49 -17.79
N GLU A 38 9.87 -18.88 -16.57
CA GLU A 38 8.53 -19.45 -16.31
C GLU A 38 7.41 -18.42 -16.55
N ILE A 39 7.62 -17.14 -16.19
CA ILE A 39 6.67 -16.05 -16.47
C ILE A 39 6.54 -15.81 -17.97
N VAL A 40 7.67 -15.76 -18.70
CA VAL A 40 7.71 -15.58 -20.16
C VAL A 40 7.08 -16.78 -20.88
N LYS A 41 7.36 -18.00 -20.43
CA LYS A 41 6.79 -19.24 -20.98
C LYS A 41 5.26 -19.27 -20.86
N LEU A 42 4.72 -19.01 -19.66
CA LEU A 42 3.28 -18.97 -19.41
C LEU A 42 2.56 -17.89 -20.25
N TYR A 43 3.26 -16.80 -20.58
CA TYR A 43 2.73 -15.77 -21.48
C TYR A 43 2.71 -16.21 -22.96
N CYS A 44 3.76 -16.89 -23.42
CA CYS A 44 3.84 -17.43 -24.78
C CYS A 44 2.81 -18.57 -25.01
N GLU A 45 2.57 -19.41 -24.01
CA GLU A 45 1.55 -20.48 -24.02
C GLU A 45 0.10 -19.96 -24.12
N HIS A 46 -0.12 -18.65 -23.94
CA HIS A 46 -1.44 -18.00 -23.98
C HIS A 46 -1.54 -16.90 -25.05
N GLY A 47 -0.76 -17.00 -26.12
CA GLY A 47 -0.95 -16.21 -27.36
C GLY A 47 -0.14 -14.91 -27.43
N GLY A 48 0.73 -14.64 -26.47
CA GLY A 48 1.68 -13.54 -26.53
C GLY A 48 2.91 -13.89 -27.38
N GLN A 49 3.24 -13.09 -28.40
CA GLN A 49 4.44 -13.35 -29.20
C GLN A 49 5.73 -12.90 -28.46
N PRO A 50 6.79 -13.74 -28.45
CA PRO A 50 8.06 -13.39 -27.83
C PRO A 50 8.81 -12.35 -28.66
N GLY A 51 9.32 -11.32 -27.98
CA GLY A 51 10.38 -10.47 -28.50
C GLY A 51 11.67 -10.82 -27.76
N ILE A 52 12.75 -11.06 -28.51
CA ILE A 52 14.01 -11.63 -28.03
C ILE A 52 14.58 -10.84 -26.84
N ILE A 53 15.04 -11.54 -25.81
CA ILE A 53 15.88 -11.02 -24.72
C ILE A 53 17.16 -11.85 -24.70
N ASP A 54 18.30 -11.18 -24.83
CA ASP A 54 19.64 -11.79 -24.84
C ASP A 54 20.27 -11.71 -23.43
N ALA A 55 20.99 -12.75 -23.00
CA ALA A 55 21.42 -12.89 -21.60
C ALA A 55 22.90 -13.31 -21.45
N ALA A 56 23.71 -12.52 -20.74
CA ALA A 56 25.11 -12.85 -20.47
C ALA A 56 25.70 -12.33 -19.13
N ALA A 57 26.22 -13.28 -18.33
CA ALA A 57 27.38 -13.23 -17.39
C ALA A 57 27.36 -12.54 -15.99
N THR A 58 27.95 -13.26 -15.01
CA THR A 58 28.06 -13.04 -13.54
C THR A 58 29.46 -12.54 -13.09
N PRO A 59 29.95 -12.72 -11.83
CA PRO A 59 29.70 -12.03 -10.53
C PRO A 59 30.65 -10.80 -10.29
N SER A 60 30.72 -10.04 -9.18
CA SER A 60 30.12 -9.98 -7.81
C SER A 60 29.76 -8.50 -7.42
N SER A 61 29.32 -8.21 -6.16
CA SER A 61 29.29 -6.91 -5.40
C SER A 61 28.76 -5.62 -6.07
N ALA A 62 27.95 -4.80 -5.37
CA ALA A 62 27.04 -3.78 -5.95
C ALA A 62 25.97 -4.35 -6.92
N ARG A 63 26.26 -5.53 -7.48
CA ARG A 63 25.38 -6.38 -8.28
C ARG A 63 23.99 -6.64 -7.73
N HIS A 64 23.70 -6.59 -6.43
CA HIS A 64 22.29 -6.70 -6.03
C HIS A 64 21.48 -5.49 -6.52
N LYS A 65 22.01 -4.25 -6.44
CA LYS A 65 21.33 -3.05 -6.95
C LYS A 65 21.38 -2.97 -8.49
N GLN A 66 22.47 -3.41 -9.10
CA GLN A 66 22.61 -3.39 -10.56
C GLN A 66 21.86 -4.54 -11.25
N ALA A 67 21.87 -5.76 -10.71
CA ALA A 67 21.05 -6.87 -11.19
C ALA A 67 19.57 -6.57 -10.99
N PHE A 68 19.15 -6.01 -9.85
CA PHE A 68 17.76 -5.54 -9.66
C PHE A 68 17.37 -4.55 -10.76
N ARG A 69 18.22 -3.57 -11.10
CA ARG A 69 18.00 -2.67 -12.26
C ARG A 69 18.02 -3.40 -13.62
N GLN A 70 18.87 -4.41 -13.81
CA GLN A 70 19.05 -5.14 -15.07
C GLN A 70 18.05 -6.27 -15.31
N THR A 71 17.42 -6.85 -14.30
CA THR A 71 16.30 -7.80 -14.45
C THR A 71 14.95 -7.11 -14.41
N ILE A 72 14.80 -6.07 -13.58
CA ILE A 72 13.53 -5.35 -13.48
C ILE A 72 13.33 -4.38 -14.64
N SER A 73 14.37 -3.76 -15.24
CA SER A 73 14.15 -2.91 -16.42
C SER A 73 13.58 -3.66 -17.64
N PRO A 74 14.06 -4.87 -18.01
CA PRO A 74 13.43 -5.69 -19.05
C PRO A 74 12.04 -6.19 -18.65
N VAL A 75 11.81 -6.59 -17.39
CA VAL A 75 10.49 -7.03 -16.91
C VAL A 75 9.49 -5.86 -16.90
N ASN A 76 9.91 -4.65 -16.53
CA ASN A 76 9.10 -3.43 -16.63
C ASN A 76 8.80 -3.08 -18.08
N HIS A 77 9.79 -3.13 -18.98
CA HIS A 77 9.56 -2.86 -20.41
C HIS A 77 8.68 -3.92 -21.05
N LEU A 78 8.81 -5.18 -20.65
CA LEU A 78 7.90 -6.24 -21.04
C LEU A 78 6.49 -5.91 -20.54
N ILE A 79 6.30 -5.68 -19.23
CA ILE A 79 4.99 -5.40 -18.65
C ILE A 79 4.35 -4.12 -19.21
N ALA A 80 5.11 -3.05 -19.38
CA ALA A 80 4.67 -1.82 -20.06
C ALA A 80 4.34 -2.00 -21.56
N ARG A 81 4.73 -3.13 -22.15
CA ARG A 81 4.39 -3.54 -23.53
C ARG A 81 3.23 -4.54 -23.55
N LEU A 82 3.12 -5.43 -22.56
CA LEU A 82 2.07 -6.45 -22.44
C LEU A 82 0.78 -5.89 -21.84
N LEU A 83 0.91 -4.89 -20.97
CA LEU A 83 -0.13 -4.16 -20.27
C LEU A 83 0.23 -2.66 -20.41
N PRO A 84 -0.09 -2.01 -21.55
CA PRO A 84 0.28 -0.62 -21.82
C PRO A 84 -0.23 0.39 -20.77
N GLU A 85 -1.33 0.06 -20.12
CA GLU A 85 -1.88 0.78 -18.96
C GLU A 85 -0.90 0.81 -17.76
N LEU A 86 0.09 -0.09 -17.71
CA LEU A 86 1.11 -0.16 -16.67
C LEU A 86 2.43 0.56 -17.02
N LYS A 87 2.46 1.36 -18.09
CA LYS A 87 3.72 1.93 -18.64
C LYS A 87 4.37 3.03 -17.80
N ASN A 88 3.61 3.79 -17.01
CA ASN A 88 4.10 4.98 -16.29
C ASN A 88 4.44 4.70 -14.81
N TYR A 89 4.76 3.46 -14.47
CA TYR A 89 4.64 2.97 -13.11
C TYR A 89 5.97 2.57 -12.45
N SER A 90 6.10 2.95 -11.17
CA SER A 90 7.27 2.68 -10.33
C SER A 90 7.49 1.18 -10.09
N SER A 91 8.76 0.78 -10.15
CA SER A 91 9.19 -0.62 -10.02
C SER A 91 10.03 -0.90 -8.78
N SER A 92 10.26 0.13 -7.94
CA SER A 92 10.96 0.02 -6.67
C SER A 92 10.02 -0.41 -5.55
N GLY A 93 9.62 -1.68 -5.57
CA GLY A 93 8.98 -2.37 -4.45
C GLY A 93 9.66 -3.72 -4.20
N ALA A 94 9.94 -4.02 -2.93
CA ALA A 94 10.68 -5.20 -2.47
C ALA A 94 10.01 -5.92 -1.27
N HIS A 95 8.67 -5.89 -1.17
CA HIS A 95 7.84 -6.73 -0.30
C HIS A 95 6.51 -7.08 -0.96
N GLY A 96 6.00 -8.27 -0.65
CA GLY A 96 4.83 -8.87 -1.28
C GLY A 96 3.58 -8.02 -1.17
N TYR A 97 2.80 -7.99 -2.25
CA TYR A 97 1.49 -7.37 -2.32
C TYR A 97 0.64 -7.76 -1.09
N ALA A 98 0.19 -6.75 -0.34
CA ALA A 98 -0.69 -6.87 0.80
C ALA A 98 -2.16 -6.66 0.37
N HIS A 99 -2.87 -7.76 0.06
CA HIS A 99 -4.33 -7.76 -0.11
C HIS A 99 -4.95 -7.99 1.27
N SER A 100 -5.10 -6.93 2.05
CA SER A 100 -5.84 -6.99 3.33
C SER A 100 -7.33 -7.23 3.13
N PHE A 101 -7.87 -6.90 1.95
CA PHE A 101 -9.27 -7.07 1.59
C PHE A 101 -9.39 -7.63 0.17
N ALA A 102 -10.37 -8.50 -0.06
CA ALA A 102 -10.71 -9.01 -1.38
C ALA A 102 -11.59 -8.03 -2.15
N ASP A 103 -11.60 -8.14 -3.48
CA ASP A 103 -12.30 -7.21 -4.38
C ASP A 103 -13.82 -7.20 -4.22
N ASP A 104 -14.41 -8.30 -3.76
CA ASP A 104 -15.83 -8.47 -3.46
C ASP A 104 -16.24 -7.77 -2.15
N ALA A 105 -15.35 -7.76 -1.16
CA ALA A 105 -15.49 -6.98 0.07
C ALA A 105 -15.36 -5.47 -0.15
N ILE A 106 -14.70 -5.00 -1.21
CA ILE A 106 -14.68 -3.59 -1.59
C ILE A 106 -16.05 -3.19 -2.13
N ARG A 107 -16.77 -2.36 -1.38
CA ARG A 107 -18.10 -1.85 -1.76
C ARG A 107 -18.02 -0.60 -2.62
N ARG A 108 -17.09 0.31 -2.32
CA ARG A 108 -16.94 1.60 -3.03
C ARG A 108 -15.56 2.19 -2.82
N ILE A 109 -14.95 2.70 -3.88
CA ILE A 109 -13.81 3.63 -3.77
C ILE A 109 -14.35 5.06 -3.93
N HIS A 110 -13.88 5.96 -3.07
CA HIS A 110 -14.23 7.38 -3.10
C HIS A 110 -13.20 8.12 -3.96
N PRO A 111 -13.56 8.62 -5.16
CA PRO A 111 -12.62 9.26 -6.06
C PRO A 111 -12.04 10.54 -5.45
N ALA A 112 -10.81 10.88 -5.83
CA ALA A 112 -10.23 12.18 -5.51
C ALA A 112 -11.09 13.31 -6.09
N GLN A 113 -11.39 14.29 -5.24
CA GLN A 113 -12.08 15.53 -5.59
C GLN A 113 -11.09 16.62 -6.02
N SER A 114 -9.86 16.56 -5.49
CA SER A 114 -8.71 17.31 -5.96
C SER A 114 -7.43 16.53 -5.72
N ALA A 115 -6.38 16.87 -6.47
CA ALA A 115 -5.02 16.37 -6.29
C ALA A 115 -4.04 17.54 -6.39
N SER A 116 -2.94 17.43 -5.66
CA SER A 116 -1.82 18.38 -5.69
C SER A 116 -0.51 17.61 -5.57
N SER A 117 0.61 18.21 -5.98
CA SER A 117 1.94 17.64 -5.75
C SER A 117 2.77 18.62 -4.94
N VAL A 118 3.38 18.11 -3.87
CA VAL A 118 4.29 18.87 -3.00
C VAL A 118 5.60 18.10 -2.91
N ASP A 119 6.68 18.73 -3.36
CA ASP A 119 8.01 18.12 -3.45
C ASP A 119 8.02 16.73 -4.14
N GLY A 120 7.20 16.58 -5.19
CA GLY A 120 7.07 15.35 -5.97
C GLY A 120 6.27 14.22 -5.31
N ILE A 121 5.59 14.48 -4.18
CA ILE A 121 4.63 13.55 -3.58
C ILE A 121 3.23 14.06 -3.89
N GLU A 122 2.38 13.20 -4.46
CA GLU A 122 0.98 13.55 -4.67
C GLU A 122 0.16 13.41 -3.37
N VAL A 123 -0.72 14.39 -3.19
CA VAL A 123 -1.65 14.51 -2.07
C VAL A 123 -3.04 14.69 -2.66
N GLU A 124 -3.87 13.66 -2.50
CA GLU A 124 -5.27 13.66 -2.94
C GLU A 124 -6.20 14.07 -1.79
N GLN A 125 -7.35 14.65 -2.14
CA GLN A 125 -8.44 14.94 -1.21
C GLN A 125 -9.68 14.15 -1.64
N SER A 126 -10.21 13.29 -0.77
CA SER A 126 -11.39 12.46 -1.03
C SER A 126 -12.36 12.56 0.14
N GLY A 127 -13.53 13.19 -0.08
CA GLY A 127 -14.53 13.42 0.96
C GLY A 127 -14.05 14.35 2.08
N GLY A 128 -13.18 15.32 1.76
CA GLY A 128 -12.52 16.18 2.75
C GLY A 128 -11.52 15.45 3.66
N LYS A 129 -11.00 14.30 3.21
CA LYS A 129 -9.93 13.54 3.87
C LYS A 129 -8.73 13.41 2.96
N THR A 130 -7.55 13.55 3.55
CA THR A 130 -6.28 13.47 2.84
C THR A 130 -5.93 12.02 2.55
N VAL A 131 -5.54 11.73 1.31
CA VAL A 131 -5.06 10.42 0.87
C VAL A 131 -3.65 10.60 0.28
N ILE A 132 -2.68 9.90 0.86
CA ILE A 132 -1.27 9.92 0.48
C ILE A 132 -0.80 8.48 0.31
N LEU A 133 -0.17 8.19 -0.83
CA LEU A 133 0.46 6.90 -1.07
C LEU A 133 1.75 6.76 -0.24
N GLN A 134 2.01 5.56 0.29
CA GLN A 134 3.33 5.23 0.83
C GLN A 134 4.43 5.33 -0.24
N GLN A 135 5.48 6.09 0.04
CA GLN A 135 6.60 6.30 -0.89
C GLN A 135 7.66 5.19 -0.81
N ALA A 136 7.61 4.38 0.25
CA ALA A 136 8.45 3.22 0.47
C ALA A 136 7.60 1.95 0.59
N THR A 137 8.20 0.80 0.29
CA THR A 137 7.50 -0.50 0.20
C THR A 137 6.80 -0.94 1.48
N ARG A 138 7.32 -0.55 2.65
CA ARG A 138 6.69 -0.70 3.98
C ARG A 138 6.55 0.66 4.66
N GLY A 139 6.27 1.69 3.87
CA GLY A 139 6.07 3.08 4.31
C GLY A 139 4.64 3.40 4.73
N CYS A 140 3.75 2.41 4.86
CA CYS A 140 2.37 2.61 5.31
C CYS A 140 2.30 3.41 6.62
N THR A 141 3.17 3.09 7.60
CA THR A 141 3.23 3.79 8.91
C THR A 141 3.50 5.29 8.82
N SER A 142 4.44 5.73 7.97
CA SER A 142 4.70 7.17 7.76
C SER A 142 3.60 7.83 6.93
N ALA A 143 3.01 7.13 5.96
CA ALA A 143 1.92 7.67 5.15
C ALA A 143 0.63 7.89 5.96
N VAL A 144 0.26 6.97 6.85
CA VAL A 144 -0.91 7.17 7.74
C VAL A 144 -0.67 8.23 8.81
N ALA A 145 0.56 8.37 9.31
CA ALA A 145 0.91 9.46 10.22
C ALA A 145 0.75 10.81 9.51
N GLU A 146 1.35 10.98 8.32
CA GLU A 146 1.25 12.22 7.55
C GLU A 146 -0.20 12.54 7.13
N MET A 147 -1.01 11.54 6.74
CA MET A 147 -2.43 11.73 6.44
C MET A 147 -3.22 12.28 7.64
N LEU A 148 -2.99 11.77 8.86
CA LEU A 148 -3.63 12.32 10.06
C LEU A 148 -3.08 13.71 10.44
N ILE A 149 -1.77 13.92 10.32
CA ILE A 149 -1.13 15.21 10.60
C ILE A 149 -1.71 16.29 9.70
N PHE A 150 -1.73 16.05 8.37
CA PHE A 150 -2.29 17.00 7.40
C PHE A 150 -3.75 17.33 7.70
N ASP A 151 -4.59 16.32 7.99
CA ASP A 151 -6.01 16.53 8.32
C ASP A 151 -6.22 17.49 9.51
N HIS A 152 -5.24 17.63 10.41
CA HIS A 152 -5.31 18.55 11.56
C HIS A 152 -4.67 19.92 11.29
N ILE A 153 -3.53 19.98 10.59
CA ILE A 153 -2.79 21.25 10.39
C ILE A 153 -3.08 21.95 9.06
N GLY A 154 -3.78 21.29 8.13
CA GLY A 154 -4.12 21.83 6.80
C GLY A 154 -2.90 22.16 5.92
N ARG A 155 -1.73 21.59 6.23
CA ARG A 155 -0.46 21.83 5.56
C ARG A 155 0.31 20.52 5.44
N PHE A 156 0.92 20.30 4.27
CA PHE A 156 1.80 19.16 4.02
C PHE A 156 3.24 19.64 4.17
N SER A 157 4.04 18.92 4.93
CA SER A 157 5.46 19.23 5.13
C SER A 157 6.24 17.91 5.11
N PRO A 158 6.42 17.32 3.91
CA PRO A 158 6.78 15.92 3.76
C PRO A 158 8.16 15.65 4.36
N ASN A 159 8.15 15.05 5.55
CA ASN A 159 9.38 14.77 6.28
C ASN A 159 10.22 13.69 5.56
N GLN A 160 11.48 13.56 5.95
CA GLN A 160 12.36 12.54 5.38
C GLN A 160 11.81 11.12 5.60
N ALA A 161 11.08 10.90 6.70
CA ALA A 161 10.53 9.60 7.05
C ALA A 161 9.47 9.12 6.04
N LEU A 162 8.58 9.99 5.56
CA LEU A 162 7.60 9.66 4.52
C LEU A 162 8.26 9.09 3.26
N ARG A 163 9.41 9.64 2.87
CA ARG A 163 10.17 9.23 1.68
C ARG A 163 11.00 7.98 1.88
N THR A 164 11.56 7.75 3.07
CA THR A 164 12.62 6.75 3.27
C THR A 164 12.29 5.65 4.28
N ARG A 165 11.27 5.79 5.13
CA ARG A 165 10.96 4.79 6.16
C ARG A 165 10.38 3.53 5.52
N ASN A 166 11.15 2.45 5.57
CA ASN A 166 10.72 1.12 5.18
C ASN A 166 10.61 0.26 6.44
N LEU A 167 9.37 0.07 6.93
CA LEU A 167 8.97 -0.46 8.25
C LEU A 167 8.97 0.59 9.37
N GLY A 168 7.89 0.59 10.16
CA GLY A 168 7.71 1.36 11.39
C GLY A 168 6.80 0.60 12.36
N ASN A 169 6.47 1.23 13.49
CA ASN A 169 5.60 0.71 14.55
C ASN A 169 4.81 1.85 15.23
N THR A 170 3.99 1.53 16.25
CA THR A 170 3.24 2.52 17.03
C THR A 170 4.12 3.68 17.49
N GLN A 171 5.30 3.40 18.07
CA GLN A 171 6.18 4.46 18.60
C GLN A 171 6.71 5.41 17.51
N THR A 172 6.99 4.93 16.29
CA THR A 172 7.37 5.83 15.18
C THR A 172 6.22 6.74 14.74
N ILE A 173 4.98 6.24 14.73
CA ILE A 173 3.79 7.06 14.42
C ILE A 173 3.58 8.13 15.50
N LEU A 174 3.72 7.75 16.78
CA LEU A 174 3.64 8.69 17.91
C LEU A 174 4.76 9.73 17.90
N ALA A 175 5.94 9.41 17.36
CA ALA A 175 7.03 10.37 17.18
C ALA A 175 6.70 11.40 16.09
N ASP A 176 6.26 10.95 14.91
CA ASP A 176 5.89 11.84 13.80
C ASP A 176 4.81 12.85 14.21
N ILE A 177 3.77 12.39 14.91
CA ILE A 177 2.66 13.24 15.37
C ILE A 177 3.15 14.29 16.38
N ARG A 178 4.06 13.93 17.29
CA ARG A 178 4.65 14.87 18.26
C ARG A 178 5.61 15.86 17.61
N GLU A 179 6.37 15.43 16.59
CA GLU A 179 7.26 16.30 15.82
C GLU A 179 6.46 17.37 15.06
N ALA A 180 5.26 17.03 14.57
CA ALA A 180 4.30 17.98 14.02
C ALA A 180 3.62 18.91 15.06
N GLY A 181 3.99 18.82 16.35
CA GLY A 181 3.42 19.62 17.43
C GLY A 181 2.03 19.18 17.91
N LEU A 182 1.58 17.98 17.52
CA LEU A 182 0.26 17.44 17.85
C LEU A 182 0.33 16.45 19.02
N ALA A 183 -0.81 16.24 19.69
CA ALA A 183 -0.93 15.34 20.84
C ALA A 183 -1.51 13.98 20.42
N PRO A 184 -0.70 12.92 20.24
CA PRO A 184 -1.25 11.62 19.90
C PRO A 184 -1.91 10.95 21.10
N VAL A 185 -2.95 10.18 20.82
CA VAL A 185 -3.67 9.32 21.77
C VAL A 185 -3.53 7.87 21.31
N VAL A 186 -3.30 6.96 22.26
CA VAL A 186 -3.36 5.51 22.03
C VAL A 186 -4.51 4.95 22.86
N ARG A 187 -5.37 4.14 22.24
CA ARG A 187 -6.46 3.44 22.93
C ARG A 187 -6.35 1.93 22.66
N SER A 188 -6.61 1.11 23.67
CA SER A 188 -6.85 -0.32 23.48
C SER A 188 -8.28 -0.52 23.01
N VAL A 189 -8.45 -1.14 21.85
CA VAL A 189 -9.74 -1.39 21.19
C VAL A 189 -9.80 -2.84 20.71
N ARG A 190 -10.81 -3.59 21.16
CA ARG A 190 -10.97 -5.04 20.92
C ARG A 190 -12.23 -5.37 20.13
N THR A 191 -13.18 -4.45 20.04
CA THR A 191 -14.42 -4.60 19.27
C THR A 191 -14.62 -3.42 18.30
N LEU A 192 -15.37 -3.64 17.21
CA LEU A 192 -15.74 -2.55 16.30
C LEU A 192 -16.61 -1.49 17.01
N HIS A 193 -17.31 -1.85 18.09
CA HIS A 193 -18.04 -0.88 18.90
C HIS A 193 -17.08 0.06 19.64
N GLU A 194 -16.10 -0.47 20.37
CA GLU A 194 -15.07 0.34 21.05
C GLU A 194 -14.29 1.22 20.07
N LEU A 195 -13.95 0.70 18.89
CA LEU A 195 -13.31 1.49 17.83
C LEU A 195 -14.23 2.61 17.35
N ASN A 196 -15.53 2.35 17.14
CA ASN A 196 -16.48 3.38 16.73
C ASN A 196 -16.68 4.47 17.80
N GLU A 197 -16.71 4.13 19.09
CA GLU A 197 -16.76 5.13 20.15
C GLU A 197 -15.45 5.93 20.25
N ALA A 198 -14.29 5.31 20.00
CA ALA A 198 -13.02 6.02 19.85
C ALA A 198 -13.06 7.00 18.66
N LEU A 199 -13.58 6.61 17.50
CA LEU A 199 -13.74 7.46 16.32
C LEU A 199 -14.64 8.67 16.58
N LYS A 200 -15.73 8.50 17.33
CA LYS A 200 -16.60 9.60 17.76
C LYS A 200 -15.93 10.57 18.73
N THR A 201 -14.94 10.11 19.49
CA THR A 201 -14.31 10.93 20.54
C THR A 201 -13.12 11.74 20.01
N ASP A 202 -12.17 11.08 19.32
CA ASP A 202 -10.93 11.73 18.84
C ASP A 202 -10.84 11.80 17.30
N GLY A 203 -11.86 11.33 16.55
CA GLY A 203 -11.84 11.31 15.08
C GLY A 203 -11.08 10.12 14.48
N PRO A 204 -10.64 10.20 13.20
CA PRO A 204 -10.06 9.07 12.47
C PRO A 204 -8.87 8.40 13.19
N ALA A 205 -8.80 7.07 13.10
CA ALA A 205 -7.86 6.26 13.88
C ALA A 205 -6.99 5.36 13.00
N ILE A 206 -5.67 5.39 13.21
CA ILE A 206 -4.74 4.42 12.62
C ILE A 206 -4.90 3.08 13.33
N VAL A 207 -5.05 2.01 12.56
CA VAL A 207 -5.13 0.63 13.05
C VAL A 207 -4.23 -0.30 12.22
N THR A 208 -3.88 -1.46 12.80
CA THR A 208 -3.20 -2.52 12.08
C THR A 208 -4.21 -3.51 11.50
N VAL A 209 -4.03 -3.89 10.23
CA VAL A 209 -4.75 -4.99 9.58
C VAL A 209 -3.73 -6.04 9.12
N ASP A 210 -4.09 -7.32 9.17
CA ASP A 210 -3.28 -8.36 8.53
C ASP A 210 -3.45 -8.27 7.00
N SER A 211 -2.46 -8.77 6.28
CA SER A 211 -2.43 -8.85 4.82
C SER A 211 -1.92 -10.19 4.30
N GLY A 212 -1.60 -11.14 5.19
CA GLY A 212 -0.90 -12.38 4.87
C GLY A 212 0.56 -12.22 4.43
N ALA A 213 0.99 -10.99 4.12
CA ALA A 213 2.38 -10.58 3.89
C ALA A 213 3.02 -9.91 5.13
N GLY A 214 2.24 -9.72 6.20
CA GLY A 214 2.61 -9.06 7.45
C GLY A 214 1.60 -7.99 7.86
N GLY A 215 1.83 -7.35 9.01
CA GLY A 215 1.00 -6.24 9.46
C GLY A 215 1.10 -5.04 8.51
N HIS A 216 -0.06 -4.58 8.03
CA HIS A 216 -0.26 -3.35 7.29
C HIS A 216 -1.00 -2.34 8.18
N VAL A 217 -0.91 -1.04 7.89
CA VAL A 217 -1.65 -0.02 8.65
C VAL A 217 -2.48 0.86 7.73
N VAL A 218 -3.70 1.15 8.18
CA VAL A 218 -4.72 1.95 7.50
C VAL A 218 -5.32 2.93 8.50
N ILE A 219 -5.93 4.02 8.01
CA ILE A 219 -6.76 4.88 8.85
C ILE A 219 -8.21 4.42 8.71
N VAL A 220 -8.93 4.27 9.81
CA VAL A 220 -10.40 4.17 9.81
C VAL A 220 -10.98 5.56 9.98
N ASP A 221 -11.79 6.00 9.02
CA ASP A 221 -12.50 7.29 9.10
C ASP A 221 -13.85 7.14 9.80
N THR A 222 -14.66 6.14 9.40
CA THR A 222 -16.02 5.92 9.90
C THR A 222 -16.43 4.45 9.87
N ILE A 223 -17.29 4.04 10.82
CA ILE A 223 -17.91 2.71 10.87
C ILE A 223 -19.43 2.88 10.87
N ASN A 224 -20.13 2.16 9.99
CA ASN A 224 -21.59 2.04 10.04
C ASN A 224 -22.03 0.57 10.16
N THR A 225 -23.31 0.27 9.90
CA THR A 225 -23.86 -1.08 9.99
C THR A 225 -23.34 -2.05 8.93
N GLU A 226 -22.97 -1.55 7.75
CA GLU A 226 -22.64 -2.36 6.57
C GLU A 226 -21.16 -2.31 6.20
N VAL A 227 -20.51 -1.15 6.40
CA VAL A 227 -19.15 -0.88 5.95
C VAL A 227 -18.29 -0.15 6.98
N VAL A 228 -16.98 -0.31 6.80
CA VAL A 228 -15.93 0.49 7.42
C VAL A 228 -15.25 1.30 6.31
N THR A 229 -15.30 2.63 6.41
CA THR A 229 -14.58 3.52 5.48
C THR A 229 -13.16 3.71 5.98
N ILE A 230 -12.18 3.35 5.16
CA ILE A 230 -10.76 3.44 5.48
C ILE A 230 -10.01 4.29 4.45
N ARG A 231 -8.81 4.74 4.84
CA ARG A 231 -7.76 5.21 3.94
C ARG A 231 -6.60 4.22 3.96
N ASP A 232 -6.30 3.69 2.78
CA ASP A 232 -5.23 2.71 2.56
C ASP A 232 -4.04 3.36 1.84
N PRO A 233 -2.90 3.56 2.51
CA PRO A 233 -1.71 4.17 1.91
C PRO A 233 -1.05 3.27 0.85
N LEU A 234 -1.33 1.97 0.82
CA LEU A 234 -0.75 1.04 -0.15
C LEU A 234 -1.37 1.22 -1.54
N HIS A 235 -2.67 1.47 -1.57
CA HIS A 235 -3.44 1.63 -2.80
C HIS A 235 -3.65 3.09 -3.19
N GLY A 236 -3.45 4.03 -2.26
CA GLY A 236 -3.79 5.44 -2.46
C GLY A 236 -5.29 5.63 -2.51
N TRP A 237 -6.04 4.89 -1.67
CA TRP A 237 -7.50 4.87 -1.71
C TRP A 237 -8.11 5.40 -0.42
N ARG A 238 -9.24 6.09 -0.56
CA ARG A 238 -10.30 6.11 0.46
C ARG A 238 -11.42 5.16 -0.01
N VAL A 239 -11.76 4.16 0.80
CA VAL A 239 -12.54 3.01 0.35
C VAL A 239 -13.48 2.50 1.45
N ASP A 240 -14.71 2.14 1.05
CA ASP A 240 -15.68 1.44 1.90
C ASP A 240 -15.46 -0.07 1.74
N ILE A 241 -15.07 -0.72 2.84
CA ILE A 241 -14.90 -2.17 2.96
C ILE A 241 -16.09 -2.75 3.71
N GLU A 242 -16.60 -3.90 3.26
CA GLU A 242 -17.59 -4.70 3.98
C GLU A 242 -17.16 -4.94 5.44
N ARG A 243 -18.07 -4.64 6.37
CA ARG A 243 -17.77 -4.61 7.81
C ARG A 243 -17.20 -5.94 8.33
N GLU A 244 -17.73 -7.07 7.87
CA GLU A 244 -17.28 -8.40 8.28
C GLU A 244 -15.85 -8.69 7.77
N ALA A 245 -15.57 -8.34 6.51
CA ALA A 245 -14.24 -8.48 5.92
C ALA A 245 -13.20 -7.59 6.62
N PHE A 246 -13.59 -6.37 7.02
CA PHE A 246 -12.74 -5.51 7.84
C PHE A 246 -12.49 -6.13 9.23
N GLU A 247 -13.53 -6.60 9.93
CA GLU A 247 -13.36 -7.20 11.26
C GLU A 247 -12.52 -8.49 11.23
N ALA A 248 -12.58 -9.27 10.16
CA ALA A 248 -11.76 -10.47 9.96
C ALA A 248 -10.28 -10.14 9.72
N ALA A 249 -9.97 -9.04 9.03
CA ALA A 249 -8.59 -8.60 8.76
C ALA A 249 -7.99 -7.74 9.90
N TRP A 250 -8.81 -7.13 10.75
CA TRP A 250 -8.36 -6.18 11.76
C TRP A 250 -7.62 -6.83 12.94
N ASN A 251 -6.37 -6.41 13.16
CA ASN A 251 -5.56 -6.85 14.29
C ASN A 251 -5.96 -6.09 15.57
N LYS A 252 -6.92 -6.66 16.30
CA LYS A 252 -7.54 -6.13 17.53
C LYS A 252 -6.50 -5.87 18.63
N GLY A 253 -6.23 -4.60 18.92
CA GLY A 253 -5.15 -4.21 19.82
C GLY A 253 -5.18 -2.72 20.13
N GLU A 254 -4.22 -1.98 19.58
CA GLU A 254 -4.10 -0.53 19.73
C GLU A 254 -4.68 0.18 18.49
N CYS A 255 -5.30 1.35 18.71
CA CYS A 255 -5.44 2.37 17.67
C CYS A 255 -4.69 3.64 18.08
N VAL A 256 -4.21 4.39 17.09
CA VAL A 256 -3.55 5.70 17.28
C VAL A 256 -4.40 6.80 16.66
N GLN A 257 -4.69 7.84 17.45
CA GLN A 257 -5.47 9.00 17.05
C GLN A 257 -4.69 10.28 17.39
N ILE A 258 -5.19 11.42 16.94
CA ILE A 258 -4.73 12.75 17.38
C ILE A 258 -5.88 13.35 18.19
N ARG A 259 -5.59 13.94 19.35
CA ARG A 259 -6.63 14.59 20.16
C ARG A 259 -7.13 15.85 19.45
N GLN A 260 -8.47 15.97 19.32
CA GLN A 260 -9.16 17.18 18.87
C GLN A 260 -9.17 18.27 19.94
#